data_AF-A0A9W7LAJ6-F1
#
_entry.id   AF-A0A9W7LAJ6-F1
#
_cell.length_a   1.000
_cell.length_b   1.000
_cell.length_c   1.000
_cell.angle_alpha   90.00
_cell.angle_beta   90.00
_cell.angle_gamma   90.00
#
_symmetry.space_group_name_H-M   'P 1'
#
loop_
_entity.id
_entity.type
_entity.pdbx_description
1 polymer ?
#
loop_
_entity_poly.entity_id
_entity_poly.type
_entity_poly.pdbx_seq_one_letter_code
_entity_poly.pdbx_strand_id
1 'polypeptide(L)'
;MTSSSIVRYAVQGLASIALARLVIDGSSSDSYLSKMQGGFNNQGLSLLGEAAHAALQEYEEIEAGKYSFPFNYDIRHPDQRISGSLSRALPYFGEAVSTLRRRSQSAAGSEPEIETWLKGDAYPSYYGNSFHYQSDGWMSSSSANIYETSTQTLFLGRQDFMQKTALSSISSFYDKNKSTSPSPRPLKVLEIGCGTGRFSVYLRDSVNSMTGADSLDLTLVDLSPFYLQKARKNHRDYESFKRRTSRKSVPDAKVTYVQGNGEELDSLTSEEGYDIVICMYMFHELPPSARANVAKSMSRLTKEGGLAVFTDSIQKGDRPVLDDSIGAFKSFNEPFYDTYIEEDVGALFEENGMEREEKWLSSVTKTLTFTKK
;
A
#
# COMPACT_ATOMS: atom_id res chain seq x y z
N MET A 1 -16.72 2.56 21.06
CA MET A 1 -17.44 3.58 20.22
C MET A 1 -18.94 3.27 20.19
N THR A 2 -19.83 4.19 19.80
CA THR A 2 -21.28 3.92 19.69
C THR A 2 -21.63 3.13 18.41
N SER A 3 -22.73 2.36 18.42
CA SER A 3 -23.29 1.60 17.28
C SER A 3 -23.37 2.39 15.95
N SER A 4 -23.49 3.73 16.03
CA SER A 4 -23.43 4.68 14.92
C SER A 4 -22.12 4.61 14.10
N SER A 5 -21.00 4.27 14.73
CA SER A 5 -19.66 4.27 14.09
C SER A 5 -19.47 3.04 13.20
N ILE A 6 -19.97 1.88 13.65
CA ILE A 6 -19.94 0.60 12.91
C ILE A 6 -20.80 0.67 11.65
N VAL A 7 -21.99 1.27 11.75
CA VAL A 7 -22.88 1.49 10.58
C VAL A 7 -22.20 2.39 9.54
N ARG A 8 -21.48 3.44 9.96
CA ARG A 8 -20.76 4.34 9.05
C ARG A 8 -19.55 3.67 8.38
N TYR A 9 -18.86 2.82 9.14
CA TYR A 9 -17.71 2.02 8.68
C TYR A 9 -18.14 1.01 7.59
N ALA A 10 -19.25 0.30 7.81
CA ALA A 10 -19.85 -0.58 6.82
C ALA A 10 -20.41 0.18 5.59
N VAL A 11 -21.00 1.37 5.80
CA VAL A 11 -21.55 2.20 4.71
C VAL A 11 -20.46 2.70 3.74
N GLN A 12 -19.22 2.92 4.18
CA GLN A 12 -18.12 3.29 3.26
C GLN A 12 -17.67 2.14 2.37
N GLY A 13 -17.58 0.93 2.93
CA GLY A 13 -17.38 -0.28 2.13
C GLY A 13 -18.53 -0.45 1.13
N LEU A 14 -19.77 -0.34 1.59
CA LEU A 14 -20.98 -0.48 0.77
C LEU A 14 -21.16 0.63 -0.28
N ALA A 15 -20.74 1.87 0.00
CA ALA A 15 -20.77 2.97 -0.96
C ALA A 15 -19.70 2.80 -2.05
N SER A 16 -18.51 2.32 -1.67
CA SER A 16 -17.45 1.91 -2.61
C SER A 16 -17.92 0.75 -3.49
N ILE A 17 -18.69 -0.18 -2.92
CA ILE A 17 -19.32 -1.30 -3.62
C ILE A 17 -20.40 -0.83 -4.60
N ALA A 18 -21.27 0.12 -4.20
CA ALA A 18 -22.29 0.68 -5.09
C ALA A 18 -21.66 1.42 -6.27
N LEU A 19 -20.59 2.17 -6.01
CA LEU A 19 -19.81 2.83 -7.04
C LEU A 19 -19.11 1.81 -7.97
N ALA A 20 -18.52 0.75 -7.41
CA ALA A 20 -17.92 -0.31 -8.19
C ALA A 20 -18.95 -1.06 -9.04
N ARG A 21 -20.14 -1.36 -8.52
CA ARG A 21 -21.24 -1.99 -9.30
C ARG A 21 -21.71 -1.13 -10.45
N LEU A 22 -21.90 0.17 -10.26
CA LEU A 22 -22.28 1.09 -11.35
C LEU A 22 -21.22 1.15 -12.45
N VAL A 23 -19.95 0.98 -12.10
CA VAL A 23 -18.84 0.91 -13.05
C VAL A 23 -18.80 -0.45 -13.76
N ILE A 24 -19.04 -1.54 -13.04
CA ILE A 24 -19.11 -2.90 -13.60
C ILE A 24 -20.26 -3.02 -14.60
N ASP A 25 -21.46 -2.55 -14.24
CA ASP A 25 -22.66 -2.63 -15.09
C ASP A 25 -22.54 -1.78 -16.37
N GLY A 26 -21.62 -0.80 -16.40
CA GLY A 26 -21.28 -0.01 -17.58
C GLY A 26 -20.14 -0.60 -18.43
N SER A 27 -19.50 -1.69 -18.00
CA SER A 27 -18.39 -2.36 -18.69
C SER A 27 -18.83 -3.74 -19.22
N SER A 28 -18.42 -4.09 -20.44
CA SER A 28 -18.78 -5.38 -21.06
C SER A 28 -18.32 -6.58 -20.22
N SER A 29 -19.03 -7.71 -20.37
CA SER A 29 -19.01 -8.94 -19.55
C SER A 29 -17.67 -9.68 -19.35
N ASP A 30 -16.54 -9.15 -19.81
CA ASP A 30 -15.18 -9.69 -19.68
C ASP A 30 -14.32 -8.95 -18.63
N SER A 31 -14.94 -8.33 -17.62
CA SER A 31 -14.22 -7.53 -16.62
C SER A 31 -13.41 -8.40 -15.63
N TYR A 32 -12.24 -7.92 -15.20
CA TYR A 32 -11.40 -8.58 -14.16
C TYR A 32 -12.21 -8.96 -12.90
N LEU A 33 -13.15 -8.08 -12.52
CA LEU A 33 -14.03 -8.32 -11.39
C LEU A 33 -14.94 -9.52 -11.61
N SER A 34 -15.33 -9.86 -12.86
CA SER A 34 -16.11 -11.07 -13.14
C SER A 34 -15.28 -12.35 -12.99
N LYS A 35 -13.99 -12.33 -13.38
CA LYS A 35 -13.06 -13.46 -13.18
C LYS A 35 -12.75 -13.68 -11.70
N MET A 36 -12.44 -12.60 -10.97
CA MET A 36 -12.27 -12.65 -9.52
C MET A 36 -13.55 -13.10 -8.83
N GLN A 37 -14.69 -12.49 -9.16
CA GLN A 37 -16.00 -12.87 -8.63
C GLN A 37 -16.35 -14.33 -8.95
N GLY A 38 -15.95 -14.86 -10.11
CA GLY A 38 -16.12 -16.27 -10.47
C GLY A 38 -15.35 -17.20 -9.52
N GLY A 39 -14.07 -16.91 -9.27
CA GLY A 39 -13.25 -17.66 -8.30
C GLY A 39 -13.83 -17.60 -6.88
N PHE A 40 -14.25 -16.41 -6.46
CA PHE A 40 -14.87 -16.13 -5.17
C PHE A 40 -16.26 -16.79 -5.00
N ASN A 41 -17.12 -16.72 -6.02
CA ASN A 41 -18.48 -17.28 -6.02
C ASN A 41 -18.47 -18.81 -6.05
N ASN A 42 -17.57 -19.42 -6.81
CA ASN A 42 -17.45 -20.88 -6.88
C ASN A 42 -17.10 -21.52 -5.52
N GLN A 43 -16.64 -20.73 -4.55
CA GLN A 43 -16.22 -21.20 -3.23
C GLN A 43 -16.93 -20.50 -2.05
N GLY A 44 -18.07 -19.83 -2.30
CA GLY A 44 -18.96 -19.30 -1.26
C GLY A 44 -18.55 -17.97 -0.60
N LEU A 45 -17.38 -17.41 -0.94
CA LEU A 45 -16.93 -16.11 -0.43
C LEU A 45 -17.14 -15.04 -1.51
N SER A 46 -18.23 -14.28 -1.45
CA SER A 46 -18.40 -13.15 -2.39
C SER A 46 -17.33 -12.08 -2.16
N LEU A 47 -16.99 -11.29 -3.20
CA LEU A 47 -16.13 -10.11 -3.08
C LEU A 47 -16.57 -9.11 -2.00
N LEU A 48 -17.88 -9.07 -1.70
CA LEU A 48 -18.47 -8.28 -0.62
C LEU A 48 -18.14 -8.87 0.75
N GLY A 49 -18.17 -10.19 0.87
CA GLY A 49 -17.77 -10.92 2.07
C GLY A 49 -16.29 -10.69 2.39
N GLU A 50 -15.42 -10.68 1.39
CA GLU A 50 -13.99 -10.35 1.55
C GLU A 50 -13.77 -8.92 2.04
N ALA A 51 -14.50 -7.93 1.46
CA ALA A 51 -14.43 -6.55 1.92
C ALA A 51 -14.93 -6.41 3.37
N ALA A 52 -16.02 -7.09 3.72
CA ALA A 52 -16.54 -7.09 5.09
C ALA A 52 -15.56 -7.76 6.07
N HIS A 53 -14.92 -8.86 5.67
CA HIS A 53 -13.94 -9.55 6.51
C HIS A 53 -12.69 -8.69 6.77
N ALA A 54 -12.14 -8.05 5.74
CA ALA A 54 -11.01 -7.13 5.91
C ALA A 54 -11.34 -5.95 6.83
N ALA A 55 -12.56 -5.41 6.71
CA ALA A 55 -13.04 -4.35 7.59
C ALA A 55 -13.21 -4.82 9.05
N LEU A 56 -13.77 -6.02 9.26
CA LEU A 56 -13.90 -6.61 10.60
C LEU A 56 -12.53 -6.89 11.24
N GLN A 57 -11.58 -7.41 10.47
CA GLN A 57 -10.22 -7.67 10.92
C GLN A 57 -9.54 -6.37 11.38
N GLU A 58 -9.65 -5.29 10.60
CA GLU A 58 -9.14 -3.98 11.05
C GLU A 58 -9.83 -3.48 12.31
N TYR A 59 -11.15 -3.65 12.40
CA TYR A 59 -11.89 -3.23 13.59
C TYR A 59 -11.41 -3.95 14.85
N GLU A 60 -11.19 -5.26 14.77
CA GLU A 60 -10.66 -6.07 15.87
C GLU A 60 -9.28 -5.58 16.31
N GLU A 61 -8.41 -5.24 15.38
CA GLU A 61 -7.07 -4.70 15.67
C GLU A 61 -7.12 -3.32 16.34
N ILE A 62 -8.02 -2.44 15.89
CA ILE A 62 -8.23 -1.13 16.52
C ILE A 62 -8.79 -1.30 17.95
N GLU A 63 -9.77 -2.18 18.16
CA GLU A 63 -10.32 -2.46 19.50
C GLU A 63 -9.30 -3.12 20.42
N ALA A 64 -8.41 -3.96 19.88
CA ALA A 64 -7.26 -4.51 20.60
C ALA A 64 -6.18 -3.45 20.93
N GLY A 65 -6.34 -2.21 20.47
CA GLY A 65 -5.43 -1.10 20.73
C GLY A 65 -4.14 -1.18 19.93
N LYS A 66 -4.10 -1.99 18.86
CA LYS A 66 -2.90 -2.18 18.04
C LYS A 66 -2.47 -0.90 17.35
N TYR A 67 -3.43 -0.11 16.86
CA TYR A 67 -3.17 1.22 16.30
C TYR A 67 -4.37 2.15 16.48
N SER A 68 -4.17 3.43 16.22
CA SER A 68 -5.19 4.46 16.41
C SER A 68 -6.34 4.34 15.39
N PHE A 69 -7.55 4.73 15.79
CA PHE A 69 -8.65 4.90 14.85
C PHE A 69 -8.23 5.90 13.74
N PRO A 70 -8.23 5.50 12.45
CA PRO A 70 -7.62 6.31 11.39
C PRO A 70 -8.24 7.70 11.22
N PHE A 71 -7.39 8.73 11.08
CA PHE A 71 -7.82 10.12 10.89
C PHE A 71 -8.82 10.34 9.75
N ASN A 72 -8.71 9.57 8.65
CA ASN A 72 -9.56 9.75 7.47
C ASN A 72 -10.98 9.19 7.68
N TYR A 73 -11.23 8.46 8.77
CA TYR A 73 -12.56 8.02 9.19
C TYR A 73 -13.26 9.02 10.11
N ASP A 74 -12.56 10.05 10.57
CA ASP A 74 -13.18 11.14 11.31
C ASP A 74 -14.19 11.86 10.41
N ILE A 75 -15.42 12.02 10.90
CA ILE A 75 -16.54 12.65 10.17
C ILE A 75 -16.24 14.09 9.69
N ARG A 76 -15.25 14.74 10.28
CA ARG A 76 -14.79 16.10 9.93
C ARG A 76 -13.77 16.10 8.78
N HIS A 77 -13.30 14.91 8.38
CA HIS A 77 -12.37 14.74 7.28
C HIS A 77 -13.10 15.01 5.94
N PRO A 78 -12.48 15.73 4.98
CA PRO A 78 -13.13 16.05 3.70
C PRO A 78 -13.66 14.82 2.95
N ASP A 79 -12.94 13.70 3.05
CA ASP A 79 -13.31 12.42 2.44
C ASP A 79 -14.67 11.88 2.91
N GLN A 80 -15.08 12.23 4.12
CA GLN A 80 -16.34 11.81 4.72
C GLN A 80 -17.53 12.64 4.25
N ARG A 81 -17.30 13.68 3.43
CA ARG A 81 -18.36 14.48 2.81
C ARG A 81 -18.78 13.83 1.49
N ILE A 82 -20.08 13.82 1.21
CA ILE A 82 -20.64 13.32 -0.06
C ILE A 82 -19.97 14.04 -1.25
N SER A 83 -19.76 15.35 -1.16
CA SER A 83 -19.05 16.13 -2.19
C SER A 83 -17.59 15.72 -2.38
N GLY A 84 -16.89 15.32 -1.32
CA GLY A 84 -15.51 14.81 -1.38
C GLY A 84 -15.41 13.37 -1.91
N SER A 85 -16.48 12.58 -1.77
CA SER A 85 -16.58 11.25 -2.40
C SER A 85 -16.89 11.36 -3.90
N LEU A 86 -17.81 12.26 -4.30
CA LEU A 86 -18.11 12.52 -5.71
C LEU A 86 -16.95 13.15 -6.49
N SER A 87 -16.23 14.11 -5.88
CA SER A 87 -15.11 14.78 -6.55
C SER A 87 -13.92 13.85 -6.85
N ARG A 88 -13.79 12.75 -6.09
CA ARG A 88 -12.79 11.69 -6.37
C ARG A 88 -13.27 10.68 -7.41
N ALA A 89 -14.57 10.42 -7.48
CA ALA A 89 -15.14 9.52 -8.48
C ALA A 89 -15.07 10.07 -9.92
N LEU A 90 -15.13 11.41 -10.11
CA LEU A 90 -15.15 12.02 -11.44
C LEU A 90 -13.86 11.79 -12.27
N PRO A 91 -12.64 12.01 -11.74
CA PRO A 91 -11.39 11.68 -12.44
C PRO A 91 -11.29 10.19 -12.81
N TYR A 92 -11.84 9.30 -11.97
CA TYR A 92 -11.89 7.87 -12.22
C TYR A 92 -12.74 7.52 -13.45
N PHE A 93 -13.92 8.13 -13.64
CA PHE A 93 -14.72 7.90 -14.85
C PHE A 93 -13.95 8.32 -16.11
N GLY A 94 -13.22 9.43 -16.04
CA GLY A 94 -12.33 9.87 -17.12
C GLY A 94 -11.27 8.82 -17.44
N GLU A 95 -10.60 8.27 -16.41
CA GLU A 95 -9.53 7.30 -16.59
C GLU A 95 -10.01 5.89 -16.97
N ALA A 96 -11.15 5.45 -16.44
CA ALA A 96 -11.78 4.19 -16.83
C ALA A 96 -12.20 4.23 -18.30
N VAL A 97 -12.79 5.33 -18.76
CA VAL A 97 -13.14 5.55 -20.18
C VAL A 97 -11.88 5.61 -21.05
N SER A 98 -10.83 6.30 -20.59
CA SER A 98 -9.57 6.42 -21.32
C SER A 98 -8.89 5.03 -21.45
N THR A 99 -8.87 4.24 -20.38
CA THR A 99 -8.34 2.87 -20.34
C THR A 99 -9.14 1.91 -21.21
N LEU A 100 -10.48 1.96 -21.17
CA LEU A 100 -11.34 1.14 -22.03
C LEU A 100 -11.15 1.48 -23.51
N ARG A 101 -11.03 2.77 -23.85
CA ARG A 101 -10.74 3.21 -25.22
C ARG A 101 -9.36 2.75 -25.69
N ARG A 102 -8.36 2.72 -24.81
CA ARG A 102 -7.02 2.20 -25.12
C ARG A 102 -7.01 0.68 -25.29
N ARG A 103 -7.77 -0.05 -24.47
CA ARG A 103 -7.94 -1.52 -24.60
C ARG A 103 -8.62 -1.88 -25.92
N SER A 104 -9.65 -1.15 -26.33
CA SER A 104 -10.28 -1.39 -27.64
C SER A 104 -9.36 -1.09 -28.82
N GLN A 105 -8.45 -0.12 -28.67
CA GLN A 105 -7.40 0.18 -29.66
C GLN A 105 -6.26 -0.85 -29.67
N SER A 106 -5.89 -1.39 -28.50
CA SER A 106 -4.84 -2.43 -28.38
C SER A 106 -5.32 -3.77 -28.93
N ALA A 107 -6.60 -4.10 -28.76
CA ALA A 107 -7.24 -5.28 -29.38
C ALA A 107 -7.28 -5.22 -30.92
N ALA A 108 -7.03 -4.05 -31.52
CA ALA A 108 -6.95 -3.85 -32.97
C ALA A 108 -5.53 -4.01 -33.55
N GLY A 109 -4.57 -4.54 -32.78
CA GLY A 109 -3.24 -4.93 -33.29
C GLY A 109 -2.16 -3.86 -33.23
N SER A 110 -2.41 -2.73 -32.56
CA SER A 110 -1.39 -1.75 -32.22
C SER A 110 -1.21 -1.75 -30.71
N GLU A 111 -0.21 -2.45 -30.18
CA GLU A 111 0.26 -2.17 -28.83
C GLU A 111 0.75 -0.72 -28.82
N PRO A 112 0.11 0.21 -28.09
CA PRO A 112 0.70 1.52 -27.95
C PRO A 112 1.95 1.32 -27.09
N GLU A 113 3.10 1.38 -27.75
CA GLU A 113 4.39 1.58 -27.11
C GLU A 113 4.32 2.94 -26.41
N ILE A 114 3.85 2.94 -25.16
CA ILE A 114 3.76 4.14 -24.35
C ILE A 114 5.19 4.45 -23.91
N GLU A 115 5.91 5.18 -24.76
CA GLU A 115 7.20 5.74 -24.37
C GLU A 115 6.98 6.71 -23.20
N THR A 116 7.42 6.29 -22.01
CA THR A 116 7.53 7.20 -20.87
C THR A 116 8.41 8.39 -21.28
N TRP A 117 7.86 9.60 -21.16
CA TRP A 117 8.54 10.83 -21.61
C TRP A 117 9.75 11.21 -20.74
N LEU A 118 9.83 10.64 -19.54
CA LEU A 118 10.93 10.81 -18.59
C LEU A 118 11.93 9.66 -18.76
N LYS A 119 12.86 9.80 -19.71
CA LYS A 119 13.98 8.86 -19.92
C LYS A 119 15.27 9.46 -19.37
N GLY A 120 16.06 8.65 -18.69
CA GLY A 120 17.40 9.02 -18.23
C GLY A 120 18.06 7.87 -17.47
N ASP A 121 19.39 7.93 -17.36
CA ASP A 121 20.22 6.91 -16.71
C ASP A 121 19.90 6.70 -15.22
N ALA A 122 19.07 7.58 -14.64
CA ALA A 122 18.62 7.51 -13.25
C ALA A 122 17.52 6.47 -13.00
N TYR A 123 16.96 5.84 -14.05
CA TYR A 123 15.88 4.86 -13.92
C TYR A 123 16.32 3.48 -14.42
N PRO A 124 16.01 2.38 -13.67
CA PRO A 124 16.24 1.03 -14.16
C PRO A 124 15.51 0.77 -15.47
N SER A 125 16.08 -0.06 -16.34
CA SER A 125 15.51 -0.35 -17.66
C SER A 125 14.09 -0.93 -17.60
N TYR A 126 13.76 -1.67 -16.53
CA TYR A 126 12.44 -2.23 -16.32
C TYR A 126 11.39 -1.21 -15.82
N TYR A 127 11.81 -0.03 -15.36
CA TYR A 127 10.93 1.00 -14.80
C TYR A 127 10.20 1.83 -15.88
N GLY A 128 10.73 1.86 -17.10
CA GLY A 128 10.16 2.62 -18.22
C GLY A 128 8.89 2.02 -18.84
N ASN A 129 8.41 0.88 -18.34
CA ASN A 129 7.22 0.20 -18.83
C ASN A 129 5.92 0.87 -18.34
N SER A 130 4.87 0.82 -19.15
CA SER A 130 3.54 1.35 -18.80
C SER A 130 2.78 0.44 -17.85
N PHE A 131 3.18 0.40 -16.58
CA PHE A 131 2.44 -0.32 -15.54
C PHE A 131 0.98 0.19 -15.43
N HIS A 132 0.03 -0.70 -15.18
CA HIS A 132 -1.40 -0.40 -14.95
C HIS A 132 -2.15 0.28 -16.11
N TYR A 133 -1.63 0.24 -17.35
CA TYR A 133 -2.19 0.94 -18.53
C TYR A 133 -2.33 2.47 -18.38
N GLN A 134 -1.63 3.07 -17.41
CA GLN A 134 -1.55 4.52 -17.28
C GLN A 134 -0.61 5.06 -18.37
N SER A 135 -1.07 6.07 -19.12
CA SER A 135 -0.38 6.67 -20.29
C SER A 135 1.03 7.23 -20.00
N ASP A 136 1.37 7.31 -18.73
CA ASP A 136 2.51 8.01 -18.17
C ASP A 136 3.10 7.21 -16.99
N GLY A 137 2.59 5.99 -16.73
CA GLY A 137 3.00 5.14 -15.61
C GLY A 137 3.03 5.90 -14.28
N TRP A 138 4.12 5.73 -13.53
CA TRP A 138 4.38 6.46 -12.29
C TRP A 138 4.85 7.92 -12.49
N MET A 139 4.94 8.41 -13.73
CA MET A 139 5.70 9.61 -14.11
C MET A 139 4.84 10.87 -14.32
N SER A 140 3.74 11.03 -13.60
CA SER A 140 3.00 12.29 -13.61
C SER A 140 2.25 12.61 -12.32
N SER A 141 2.02 13.91 -12.10
CA SER A 141 1.13 14.38 -11.04
C SER A 141 -0.31 13.91 -11.25
N SER A 142 -0.74 13.66 -12.49
CA SER A 142 -2.09 13.16 -12.79
C SER A 142 -2.27 11.74 -12.29
N SER A 143 -1.35 10.82 -12.63
CA SER A 143 -1.32 9.45 -12.11
C SER A 143 -1.29 9.43 -10.58
N ALA A 144 -0.36 10.18 -9.98
CA ALA A 144 -0.21 10.26 -8.54
C ALA A 144 -1.49 10.75 -7.82
N ASN A 145 -2.29 11.62 -8.47
CA ASN A 145 -3.51 12.15 -7.87
C ASN A 145 -4.71 11.20 -7.92
N ILE A 146 -4.73 10.25 -8.87
CA ILE A 146 -5.83 9.28 -9.00
C ILE A 146 -5.52 7.94 -8.32
N TYR A 147 -4.25 7.64 -8.06
CA TYR A 147 -3.77 6.33 -7.59
C TYR A 147 -4.58 5.75 -6.43
N GLU A 148 -4.77 6.52 -5.35
CA GLU A 148 -5.49 6.05 -4.16
C GLU A 148 -6.95 5.74 -4.46
N THR A 149 -7.59 6.53 -5.33
CA THR A 149 -8.98 6.30 -5.71
C THR A 149 -9.09 5.07 -6.61
N SER A 150 -8.19 4.93 -7.59
CA SER A 150 -8.16 3.80 -8.50
C SER A 150 -7.96 2.47 -7.76
N THR A 151 -6.99 2.41 -6.85
CA THR A 151 -6.72 1.19 -6.06
C THR A 151 -7.85 0.89 -5.08
N GLN A 152 -8.40 1.90 -4.40
CA GLN A 152 -9.55 1.70 -3.54
C GLN A 152 -10.76 1.15 -4.32
N THR A 153 -11.07 1.69 -5.49
CA THR A 153 -12.17 1.17 -6.31
C THR A 153 -11.89 -0.25 -6.81
N LEU A 154 -10.68 -0.52 -7.29
CA LEU A 154 -10.28 -1.85 -7.78
C LEU A 154 -10.48 -2.93 -6.72
N PHE A 155 -10.18 -2.60 -5.46
CA PHE A 155 -10.33 -3.51 -4.34
C PHE A 155 -11.62 -3.25 -3.52
N LEU A 156 -12.65 -2.64 -4.11
CA LEU A 156 -13.97 -2.45 -3.49
C LEU A 156 -13.94 -1.75 -2.11
N GLY A 157 -13.03 -0.79 -1.94
CA GLY A 157 -12.86 0.00 -0.72
C GLY A 157 -11.97 -0.66 0.34
N ARG A 158 -11.35 -1.81 0.05
CA ARG A 158 -10.52 -2.53 1.04
C ARG A 158 -9.03 -2.24 0.97
N GLN A 159 -8.56 -1.39 0.07
CA GLN A 159 -7.12 -1.13 -0.10
C GLN A 159 -6.49 -0.64 1.21
N ASP A 160 -7.06 0.39 1.83
CA ASP A 160 -6.55 0.90 3.11
C ASP A 160 -6.63 -0.16 4.23
N PHE A 161 -7.63 -1.04 4.26
CA PHE A 161 -7.70 -2.13 5.26
C PHE A 161 -6.53 -3.10 5.08
N MET A 162 -6.26 -3.50 3.85
CA MET A 162 -5.19 -4.42 3.50
C MET A 162 -3.80 -3.85 3.85
N GLN A 163 -3.50 -2.60 3.50
CA GLN A 163 -2.17 -2.03 3.81
C GLN A 163 -1.94 -1.85 5.32
N LYS A 164 -2.99 -1.56 6.10
CA LYS A 164 -2.86 -1.31 7.53
C LYS A 164 -2.56 -2.57 8.36
N THR A 165 -2.57 -3.76 7.75
CA THR A 165 -2.03 -4.98 8.38
C THR A 165 -0.54 -4.85 8.77
N ALA A 166 0.23 -3.99 8.08
CA ALA A 166 1.59 -3.64 8.48
C ALA A 166 1.63 -2.90 9.82
N LEU A 167 0.63 -2.06 10.15
CA LEU A 167 0.54 -1.37 11.45
C LEU A 167 0.36 -2.37 12.59
N SER A 168 -0.52 -3.35 12.41
CA SER A 168 -0.71 -4.45 13.35
C SER A 168 0.58 -5.20 13.63
N SER A 169 1.32 -5.54 12.57
CA SER A 169 2.58 -6.29 12.70
C SER A 169 3.67 -5.46 13.40
N ILE A 170 3.74 -4.14 13.14
CA ILE A 170 4.62 -3.21 13.86
C ILE A 170 4.23 -3.15 15.34
N SER A 171 2.94 -2.99 15.65
CA SER A 171 2.44 -2.97 17.03
C SER A 171 2.80 -4.26 17.77
N SER A 172 2.56 -5.43 17.16
CA SER A 172 2.91 -6.73 17.72
C SER A 172 4.41 -6.88 18.00
N PHE A 173 5.27 -6.38 17.11
CA PHE A 173 6.72 -6.35 17.35
C PHE A 173 7.08 -5.51 18.59
N TYR A 174 6.52 -4.30 18.73
CA TYR A 174 6.79 -3.44 19.88
C TYR A 174 6.18 -4.00 21.17
N ASP A 175 5.00 -4.62 21.12
CA ASP A 175 4.38 -5.32 22.25
C ASP A 175 5.28 -6.44 22.79
N LYS A 176 5.84 -7.27 21.90
CA LYS A 176 6.77 -8.36 22.26
C LYS A 176 8.09 -7.83 22.85
N ASN A 177 8.53 -6.65 22.38
CA ASN A 177 9.83 -6.07 22.73
C ASN A 177 9.73 -4.85 23.65
N LYS A 178 8.64 -4.71 24.41
CA LYS A 178 8.43 -3.55 25.31
C LYS A 178 9.59 -3.42 26.30
N SER A 179 10.42 -2.40 26.09
CA SER A 179 11.32 -1.87 27.12
C SER A 179 10.50 -1.14 28.18
N THR A 180 10.94 -1.22 29.44
CA THR A 180 10.34 -0.48 30.57
C THR A 180 10.56 1.04 30.49
N SER A 181 11.28 1.53 29.48
CA SER A 181 11.50 2.97 29.27
C SER A 181 11.46 3.33 27.78
N PRO A 182 10.65 4.35 27.39
CA PRO A 182 10.65 4.87 26.02
C PRO A 182 12.03 5.36 25.62
N SER A 183 12.41 5.10 24.37
CA SER A 183 13.64 5.68 23.80
C SER A 183 13.53 7.21 23.80
N PRO A 184 14.56 7.94 24.28
CA PRO A 184 14.54 9.41 24.27
C PRO A 184 14.79 9.99 22.87
N ARG A 185 15.17 9.16 21.89
CA ARG A 185 15.39 9.58 20.50
C ARG A 185 14.16 9.29 19.62
N PRO A 186 13.97 10.04 18.51
CA PRO A 186 12.95 9.73 17.52
C PRO A 186 13.06 8.29 17.01
N LEU A 187 11.90 7.70 16.72
CA LEU A 187 11.81 6.44 16.01
C LEU A 187 12.23 6.67 14.55
N LYS A 188 13.25 5.96 14.06
CA LYS A 188 13.75 6.10 12.69
C LYS A 188 13.07 5.07 11.78
N VAL A 189 12.29 5.54 10.81
CA VAL A 189 11.57 4.66 9.88
C VAL A 189 11.95 4.99 8.44
N LEU A 190 12.17 3.96 7.64
CA LEU A 190 12.36 4.06 6.19
C LEU A 190 11.21 3.35 5.47
N GLU A 191 10.59 4.00 4.50
CA GLU A 191 9.67 3.37 3.54
C GLU A 191 10.30 3.41 2.14
N ILE A 192 10.59 2.24 1.58
CA ILE A 192 11.13 2.06 0.23
C ILE A 192 9.97 1.80 -0.72
N GLY A 193 9.93 2.53 -1.84
CA GLY A 193 8.78 2.50 -2.75
C GLY A 193 7.55 3.11 -2.10
N CYS A 194 7.70 4.27 -1.44
CA CYS A 194 6.66 4.86 -0.61
C CYS A 194 5.42 5.33 -1.39
N GLY A 195 5.53 5.42 -2.71
CA GLY A 195 4.50 5.91 -3.59
C GLY A 195 3.98 7.28 -3.16
N THR A 196 2.66 7.39 -3.01
CA THR A 196 2.00 8.63 -2.55
C THR A 196 2.13 8.88 -1.05
N GLY A 197 2.95 8.10 -0.33
CA GLY A 197 3.13 8.19 1.13
C GLY A 197 1.87 7.86 1.92
N ARG A 198 0.91 7.15 1.30
CA ARG A 198 -0.41 6.90 1.90
C ARG A 198 -0.31 6.10 3.19
N PHE A 199 0.50 5.05 3.19
CA PHE A 199 0.75 4.20 4.36
C PHE A 199 1.50 4.97 5.46
N SER A 200 2.56 5.71 5.13
CA SER A 200 3.30 6.47 6.14
C SER A 200 2.49 7.54 6.87
N VAL A 201 1.43 8.10 6.26
CA VAL A 201 0.48 8.96 6.98
C VAL A 201 -0.26 8.17 8.07
N TYR A 202 -0.66 6.93 7.80
CA TYR A 202 -1.28 6.06 8.81
C TYR A 202 -0.32 5.63 9.90
N LEU A 203 0.92 5.30 9.52
CA LEU A 203 2.00 5.03 10.46
C LEU A 203 2.16 6.21 11.42
N ARG A 204 2.27 7.44 10.89
CA ARG A 204 2.40 8.66 11.69
C ARG A 204 1.21 8.89 12.63
N ASP A 205 -0.01 8.61 12.17
CA ASP A 205 -1.22 8.77 12.98
C ASP A 205 -1.32 7.77 14.15
N SER A 206 -0.59 6.65 14.05
CA SER A 206 -0.65 5.55 15.01
C SER A 206 0.68 5.27 15.73
N VAL A 207 1.78 5.95 15.38
CA VAL A 207 3.12 5.59 15.88
C VAL A 207 3.20 5.58 17.39
N ASN A 208 2.54 6.53 18.05
CA ASN A 208 2.52 6.62 19.50
C ASN A 208 1.75 5.47 20.15
N SER A 209 0.58 5.09 19.63
CA SER A 209 -0.20 3.97 20.17
C SER A 209 0.49 2.63 19.90
N MET A 210 1.12 2.47 18.74
CA MET A 210 1.83 1.24 18.36
C MET A 210 3.14 1.03 19.14
N THR A 211 3.93 2.09 19.33
CA THR A 211 5.34 1.97 19.74
C THR A 211 5.67 2.72 21.04
N GLY A 212 4.79 3.59 21.51
CA GLY A 212 5.08 4.53 22.60
C GLY A 212 5.97 5.71 22.20
N ALA A 213 6.43 5.79 20.95
CA ALA A 213 7.27 6.90 20.50
C ALA A 213 6.47 8.20 20.36
N ASP A 214 6.99 9.29 20.93
CA ASP A 214 6.43 10.64 20.82
C ASP A 214 6.99 11.44 19.64
N SER A 215 8.05 10.92 18.99
CA SER A 215 8.64 11.53 17.80
C SER A 215 9.11 10.51 16.77
N LEU A 216 9.10 10.93 15.50
CA LEU A 216 9.37 10.10 14.32
C LEU A 216 10.36 10.83 13.37
N ASP A 217 11.42 10.15 12.94
CA ASP A 217 12.25 10.56 11.78
C ASP A 217 11.97 9.59 10.64
N LEU A 218 11.15 10.04 9.69
CA LEU A 218 10.63 9.23 8.60
C LEU A 218 11.37 9.58 7.29
N THR A 219 11.96 8.59 6.66
CA THR A 219 12.54 8.69 5.31
C THR A 219 11.63 7.97 4.31
N LEU A 220 11.20 8.67 3.27
CA LEU A 220 10.34 8.17 2.20
C LEU A 220 11.12 8.15 0.90
N VAL A 221 11.30 6.97 0.32
CA VAL A 221 12.07 6.76 -0.91
C VAL A 221 11.13 6.31 -2.03
N ASP A 222 11.23 6.96 -3.18
CA ASP A 222 10.56 6.52 -4.39
C ASP A 222 11.35 6.95 -5.63
N LEU A 223 11.26 6.19 -6.73
CA LEU A 223 11.86 6.59 -8.01
C LEU A 223 11.10 7.77 -8.64
N SER A 224 9.78 7.84 -8.43
CA SER A 224 8.93 8.86 -9.04
C SER A 224 8.95 10.17 -8.26
N PRO A 225 9.46 11.28 -8.86
CA PRO A 225 9.41 12.59 -8.22
C PRO A 225 7.97 13.10 -8.06
N PHE A 226 7.03 12.63 -8.89
CA PHE A 226 5.61 12.98 -8.83
C PHE A 226 4.91 12.34 -7.65
N TYR A 227 5.23 11.07 -7.37
CA TYR A 227 4.70 10.35 -6.22
C TYR A 227 5.27 10.94 -4.93
N LEU A 228 6.56 11.30 -4.89
CA LEU A 228 7.14 12.06 -3.77
C LEU A 228 6.49 13.45 -3.58
N GLN A 229 6.14 14.14 -4.66
CA GLN A 229 5.39 15.40 -4.56
C GLN A 229 4.00 15.19 -3.95
N LYS A 230 3.30 14.12 -4.36
CA LYS A 230 2.01 13.74 -3.79
C LYS A 230 2.14 13.33 -2.32
N ALA A 231 3.18 12.58 -1.95
CA ALA A 231 3.49 12.22 -0.58
C ALA A 231 3.65 13.46 0.31
N ARG A 232 4.43 14.46 -0.13
CA ARG A 232 4.55 15.75 0.55
C ARG A 232 3.19 16.42 0.77
N LYS A 233 2.33 16.40 -0.25
CA LYS A 233 0.97 16.96 -0.16
C LYS A 233 0.13 16.19 0.86
N ASN A 234 0.13 14.86 0.83
CA ASN A 234 -0.66 14.03 1.73
C ASN A 234 -0.25 14.25 3.21
N HIS A 235 1.05 14.32 3.51
CA HIS A 235 1.55 14.63 4.86
C HIS A 235 1.14 16.03 5.34
N ARG A 236 1.25 17.05 4.49
CA ARG A 236 0.81 18.43 4.83
C ARG A 236 -0.70 18.52 5.06
N ASP A 237 -1.48 17.81 4.25
CA ASP A 237 -2.93 17.81 4.36
C ASP A 237 -3.37 17.09 5.65
N TYR A 238 -2.68 15.98 6.01
CA TYR A 238 -2.83 15.32 7.31
C TYR A 238 -2.52 16.26 8.49
N GLU A 239 -1.38 16.95 8.48
CA GLU A 239 -1.02 17.91 9.54
C GLU A 239 -2.06 19.02 9.69
N SER A 240 -2.51 19.56 8.56
CA SER A 240 -3.53 20.61 8.54
C SER A 240 -4.86 20.10 9.09
N PHE A 241 -5.23 18.86 8.77
CA PHE A 241 -6.40 18.20 9.32
C PHE A 241 -6.28 18.03 10.85
N LYS A 242 -5.17 17.47 11.34
CA LYS A 242 -4.97 17.21 12.77
C LYS A 242 -4.90 18.51 13.58
N ARG A 243 -4.20 19.55 13.10
CA ARG A 243 -4.17 20.87 13.73
C ARG A 243 -5.57 21.49 13.90
N ARG A 244 -6.46 21.25 12.93
CA ARG A 244 -7.85 21.74 12.98
C ARG A 244 -8.76 20.92 13.90
N THR A 245 -8.46 19.63 14.11
CA THR A 245 -9.41 18.66 14.69
C THR A 245 -9.00 18.07 16.03
N SER A 246 -7.72 18.15 16.41
CA SER A 246 -7.18 17.64 17.67
C SER A 246 -6.71 18.77 18.59
N ARG A 247 -6.99 18.62 19.90
CA ARG A 247 -6.36 19.43 20.97
C ARG A 247 -5.10 18.76 21.57
N LYS A 248 -4.86 17.48 21.28
CA LYS A 248 -3.63 16.75 21.67
C LYS A 248 -2.59 16.84 20.55
N SER A 249 -1.32 16.94 20.93
CA SER A 249 -0.18 16.97 20.02
C SER A 249 -0.11 15.68 19.20
N VAL A 250 -0.08 15.82 17.88
CA VAL A 250 0.41 14.77 16.98
C VAL A 250 1.88 14.53 17.33
N PRO A 251 2.39 13.28 17.29
CA PRO A 251 3.82 13.04 17.44
C PRO A 251 4.62 13.96 16.52
N ASP A 252 5.69 14.53 17.04
CA ASP A 252 6.57 15.36 16.22
C ASP A 252 7.20 14.49 15.14
N ALA A 253 7.14 14.92 13.89
CA ALA A 253 7.57 14.10 12.77
C ALA A 253 8.40 14.92 11.79
N LYS A 254 9.66 14.53 11.66
CA LYS A 254 10.52 14.97 10.56
C LYS A 254 10.31 14.00 9.41
N VAL A 255 9.97 14.52 8.22
CA VAL A 255 9.76 13.69 7.02
C VAL A 255 10.75 14.12 5.93
N THR A 256 11.63 13.19 5.56
CA THR A 256 12.62 13.34 4.49
C THR A 256 12.15 12.59 3.26
N TYR A 257 12.19 13.23 2.09
CA TYR A 257 11.75 12.65 0.82
C TYR A 257 12.94 12.52 -0.11
N VAL A 258 13.23 11.30 -0.55
CA VAL A 258 14.42 10.95 -1.33
C VAL A 258 13.99 10.33 -2.64
N GLN A 259 14.40 10.94 -3.74
CA GLN A 259 14.29 10.27 -5.04
C GLN A 259 15.44 9.27 -5.15
N GLY A 260 15.14 7.97 -5.24
CA GLY A 260 16.16 6.94 -5.25
C GLY A 260 15.65 5.56 -5.67
N ASN A 261 16.56 4.73 -6.16
CA ASN A 261 16.28 3.33 -6.49
C ASN A 261 16.36 2.47 -5.22
N GLY A 262 15.32 1.70 -4.93
CA GLY A 262 15.30 0.78 -3.77
C GLY A 262 16.38 -0.30 -3.82
N GLU A 263 16.89 -0.64 -5.01
CA GLU A 263 18.01 -1.57 -5.16
C GLU A 263 19.35 -1.00 -4.65
N GLU A 264 19.52 0.33 -4.73
CA GLU A 264 20.80 1.02 -4.53
C GLU A 264 20.61 2.23 -3.61
N LEU A 265 20.60 1.99 -2.30
CA LEU A 265 20.40 3.01 -1.27
C LEU A 265 21.64 3.25 -0.42
N ASP A 266 22.82 3.26 -1.04
CA ASP A 266 24.11 3.40 -0.33
C ASP A 266 24.32 4.82 0.23
N SER A 267 23.65 5.82 -0.35
CA SER A 267 23.63 7.18 0.20
C SER A 267 22.82 7.29 1.50
N LEU A 268 21.90 6.36 1.75
CA LEU A 268 21.20 6.23 3.02
C LEU A 268 22.07 5.40 3.96
N THR A 269 22.90 6.08 4.73
CA THR A 269 23.64 5.47 5.84
C THR A 269 23.21 6.10 7.15
N SER A 270 23.00 5.24 8.14
CA SER A 270 22.68 5.58 9.51
C SER A 270 23.69 4.82 10.35
N GLU A 271 24.43 5.47 11.26
CA GLU A 271 25.45 4.79 12.08
C GLU A 271 24.90 3.56 12.80
N GLU A 272 23.61 3.60 13.16
CA GLU A 272 22.91 2.49 13.81
C GLU A 272 21.86 1.80 12.92
N GLY A 273 21.67 2.18 11.65
CA GLY A 273 20.54 1.71 10.82
C GLY A 273 19.19 2.36 11.16
N TYR A 274 18.10 1.88 10.56
CA TYR A 274 16.71 2.30 10.82
C TYR A 274 16.05 1.32 11.80
N ASP A 275 15.19 1.83 12.70
CA ASP A 275 14.43 0.99 13.63
C ASP A 275 13.41 0.11 12.89
N ILE A 276 12.80 0.68 11.84
CA ILE A 276 11.85 -0.02 10.98
C ILE A 276 12.15 0.30 9.51
N VAL A 277 12.21 -0.72 8.66
CA VAL A 277 12.27 -0.58 7.19
C VAL A 277 11.04 -1.22 6.57
N ILE A 278 10.34 -0.50 5.69
CA ILE A 278 9.02 -0.88 5.19
C ILE A 278 9.03 -0.87 3.67
N CYS A 279 8.36 -1.84 3.05
CA CYS A 279 8.15 -1.91 1.60
C CYS A 279 6.73 -2.36 1.30
N MET A 280 5.90 -1.46 0.74
CA MET A 280 4.47 -1.68 0.46
C MET A 280 4.20 -1.82 -1.04
N TYR A 281 3.59 -2.93 -1.46
CA TYR A 281 3.08 -3.16 -2.81
C TYR A 281 4.07 -2.79 -3.92
N MET A 282 5.31 -3.27 -3.81
CA MET A 282 6.37 -2.96 -4.77
C MET A 282 6.94 -4.23 -5.42
N PHE A 283 7.11 -5.34 -4.69
CA PHE A 283 7.85 -6.50 -5.20
C PHE A 283 7.13 -7.15 -6.39
N HIS A 284 5.80 -7.15 -6.41
CA HIS A 284 5.05 -7.68 -7.55
C HIS A 284 5.31 -6.92 -8.86
N GLU A 285 5.85 -5.70 -8.79
CA GLU A 285 6.23 -4.86 -9.93
C GLU A 285 7.71 -4.96 -10.30
N LEU A 286 8.50 -5.72 -9.55
CA LEU A 286 9.95 -5.83 -9.73
C LEU A 286 10.34 -7.16 -10.40
N PRO A 287 11.35 -7.16 -11.30
CA PRO A 287 11.96 -8.41 -11.76
C PRO A 287 12.66 -9.16 -10.60
N PRO A 288 12.88 -10.48 -10.73
CA PRO A 288 13.50 -11.29 -9.67
C PRO A 288 14.80 -10.71 -9.10
N SER A 289 15.71 -10.22 -9.96
CA SER A 289 16.98 -9.62 -9.52
C SER A 289 16.77 -8.37 -8.66
N ALA A 290 15.81 -7.53 -9.03
CA ALA A 290 15.51 -6.32 -8.27
C ALA A 290 14.85 -6.64 -6.93
N ARG A 291 13.97 -7.65 -6.85
CA ARG A 291 13.43 -8.13 -5.57
C ARG A 291 14.52 -8.57 -4.62
N ALA A 292 15.48 -9.36 -5.09
CA ALA A 292 16.64 -9.79 -4.30
C ALA A 292 17.50 -8.61 -3.83
N ASN A 293 17.79 -7.65 -4.73
CA ASN A 293 18.55 -6.45 -4.40
C ASN A 293 17.85 -5.57 -3.36
N VAL A 294 16.53 -5.38 -3.49
CA VAL A 294 15.73 -4.61 -2.53
C VAL A 294 15.69 -5.33 -1.17
N ALA A 295 15.48 -6.65 -1.12
CA ALA A 295 15.50 -7.42 0.13
C ALA A 295 16.85 -7.27 0.85
N LYS A 296 17.97 -7.33 0.10
CA LYS A 296 19.32 -7.06 0.61
C LYS A 296 19.45 -5.63 1.16
N SER A 297 18.97 -4.63 0.44
CA SER A 297 18.98 -3.24 0.89
C SER A 297 18.14 -3.04 2.17
N MET A 298 16.96 -3.66 2.25
CA MET A 298 16.13 -3.63 3.45
C MET A 298 16.86 -4.23 4.66
N SER A 299 17.49 -5.40 4.50
CA SER A 299 18.29 -6.00 5.58
C SER A 299 19.47 -5.12 6.00
N ARG A 300 20.24 -4.60 5.04
CA ARG A 300 21.40 -3.73 5.30
C ARG A 300 20.99 -2.48 6.08
N LEU A 301 19.87 -1.86 5.72
CA LEU A 301 19.39 -0.60 6.30
C LEU A 301 18.66 -0.79 7.63
N THR A 302 18.15 -1.99 7.92
CA THR A 302 17.57 -2.31 9.22
C THR A 302 18.67 -2.40 10.27
N LYS A 303 18.45 -1.78 11.43
CA LYS A 303 19.36 -1.89 12.58
C LYS A 303 19.36 -3.30 13.17
N GLU A 304 20.39 -3.65 13.93
CA GLU A 304 20.33 -4.87 14.76
C GLU A 304 19.19 -4.78 15.79
N GLY A 305 18.41 -5.86 15.89
CA GLY A 305 17.15 -5.89 16.64
C GLY A 305 16.04 -5.00 16.05
N GLY A 306 16.21 -4.49 14.83
CA GLY A 306 15.22 -3.71 14.09
C GLY A 306 14.23 -4.59 13.31
N LEU A 307 13.20 -3.97 12.74
CA LEU A 307 12.12 -4.65 12.04
C LEU A 307 12.10 -4.29 10.55
N ALA A 308 12.13 -5.27 9.66
CA ALA A 308 11.72 -5.12 8.28
C ALA A 308 10.26 -5.58 8.12
N VAL A 309 9.45 -4.79 7.40
CA VAL A 309 8.04 -5.08 7.12
C VAL A 309 7.83 -5.07 5.61
N PHE A 310 7.43 -6.22 5.10
CA PHE A 310 7.07 -6.44 3.71
C PHE A 310 5.56 -6.63 3.63
N THR A 311 4.85 -5.83 2.83
CA THR A 311 3.41 -6.05 2.57
C THR A 311 3.15 -5.93 1.08
N ASP A 312 2.55 -6.95 0.51
CA ASP A 312 2.33 -7.01 -0.93
C ASP A 312 1.16 -7.97 -1.26
N SER A 313 0.87 -8.20 -2.53
CA SER A 313 -0.11 -9.19 -2.98
C SER A 313 0.22 -10.57 -2.42
N ILE A 314 -0.81 -11.39 -2.17
CA ILE A 314 -0.61 -12.80 -1.81
C ILE A 314 0.20 -13.54 -2.92
N GLN A 315 0.82 -14.65 -2.54
CA GLN A 315 1.52 -15.58 -3.42
C GLN A 315 0.83 -16.95 -3.37
N LYS A 316 1.18 -17.86 -4.28
CA LYS A 316 0.60 -19.20 -4.27
C LYS A 316 0.82 -19.91 -2.93
N GLY A 317 -0.18 -20.64 -2.47
CA GLY A 317 -0.17 -21.33 -1.18
C GLY A 317 -0.52 -20.44 0.02
N ASP A 318 -0.55 -19.11 -0.10
CA ASP A 318 -1.05 -18.24 0.97
C ASP A 318 -2.55 -18.45 1.21
N ARG A 319 -3.31 -18.57 0.13
CA ARG A 319 -4.73 -18.90 0.13
C ARG A 319 -4.98 -19.91 -0.98
N PRO A 320 -4.84 -21.23 -0.73
CA PRO A 320 -4.94 -22.27 -1.76
C PRO A 320 -6.21 -22.20 -2.63
N VAL A 321 -7.31 -21.72 -2.05
CA VAL A 321 -8.58 -21.43 -2.74
C VAL A 321 -8.43 -20.45 -3.92
N LEU A 322 -7.47 -19.52 -3.87
CA LEU A 322 -7.27 -18.47 -4.86
C LEU A 322 -6.16 -18.78 -5.87
N ASP A 323 -5.37 -19.84 -5.66
CA ASP A 323 -4.14 -20.13 -6.43
C ASP A 323 -4.40 -20.26 -7.94
N ASP A 324 -5.54 -20.83 -8.35
CA ASP A 324 -5.92 -20.96 -9.76
C ASP A 324 -6.34 -19.63 -10.39
N SER A 325 -6.77 -18.66 -9.58
CA SER A 325 -7.31 -17.37 -10.03
C SER A 325 -6.33 -16.21 -9.91
N ILE A 326 -5.29 -16.33 -9.07
CA ILE A 326 -4.36 -15.25 -8.76
C ILE A 326 -3.54 -14.82 -9.99
N GLY A 327 -3.22 -15.73 -10.91
CA GLY A 327 -2.53 -15.39 -12.16
C GLY A 327 -3.31 -14.41 -13.06
N ALA A 328 -4.60 -14.19 -12.82
CA ALA A 328 -5.40 -13.23 -13.57
C ALA A 328 -4.90 -11.78 -13.43
N PHE A 329 -4.19 -11.44 -12.35
CA PHE A 329 -3.59 -10.11 -12.11
C PHE A 329 -2.57 -9.70 -13.19
N LYS A 330 -1.93 -10.66 -13.88
CA LYS A 330 -1.10 -10.39 -15.07
C LYS A 330 -1.79 -9.50 -16.11
N SER A 331 -3.11 -9.56 -16.19
CA SER A 331 -3.93 -8.79 -17.15
C SER A 331 -3.89 -7.27 -16.92
N PHE A 332 -3.15 -6.78 -15.91
CA PHE A 332 -2.90 -5.36 -15.61
C PHE A 332 -1.59 -4.80 -16.20
N ASN A 333 -0.96 -5.53 -17.14
CA ASN A 333 0.35 -5.18 -17.69
C ASN A 333 1.46 -5.19 -16.62
N GLU A 334 1.44 -6.22 -15.76
CA GLU A 334 2.44 -6.47 -14.73
C GLU A 334 3.37 -7.62 -15.19
N PRO A 335 4.47 -7.33 -15.89
CA PRO A 335 5.29 -8.34 -16.55
C PRO A 335 5.98 -9.31 -15.57
N PHE A 336 6.11 -8.92 -14.30
CA PHE A 336 6.84 -9.69 -13.30
C PHE A 336 5.94 -10.46 -12.32
N TYR A 337 4.62 -10.27 -12.38
CA TYR A 337 3.67 -10.85 -11.43
C TYR A 337 3.71 -12.39 -11.41
N ASP A 338 3.84 -13.03 -12.58
CA ASP A 338 3.93 -14.50 -12.68
C ASP A 338 5.14 -15.06 -11.92
N THR A 339 6.29 -14.38 -11.99
CA THR A 339 7.48 -14.79 -11.23
C THR A 339 7.34 -14.45 -9.75
N TYR A 340 6.65 -13.35 -9.43
CA TYR A 340 6.42 -12.94 -8.06
C TYR A 340 5.57 -13.97 -7.31
N ILE A 341 4.44 -14.42 -7.86
CA ILE A 341 3.54 -15.34 -7.13
C ILE A 341 4.12 -16.72 -6.83
N GLU A 342 5.21 -17.12 -7.50
CA GLU A 342 5.91 -18.40 -7.30
C GLU A 342 7.13 -18.29 -6.37
N GLU A 343 7.64 -17.08 -6.15
CA GLU A 343 8.92 -16.88 -5.44
C GLU A 343 8.77 -17.02 -3.92
N ASP A 344 9.72 -17.64 -3.23
CA ASP A 344 9.78 -17.54 -1.77
C ASP A 344 10.41 -16.20 -1.37
N VAL A 345 9.56 -15.15 -1.27
CA VAL A 345 10.02 -13.82 -0.88
C VAL A 345 10.67 -13.85 0.51
N GLY A 346 10.21 -14.72 1.41
CA GLY A 346 10.79 -14.79 2.74
C GLY A 346 12.23 -15.32 2.73
N ALA A 347 12.55 -16.26 1.82
CA ALA A 347 13.91 -16.75 1.63
C ALA A 347 14.87 -15.61 1.20
N LEU A 348 14.41 -14.64 0.40
CA LEU A 348 15.22 -13.48 0.02
C LEU A 348 15.69 -12.65 1.23
N PHE A 349 14.86 -12.52 2.26
CA PHE A 349 15.23 -11.82 3.49
C PHE A 349 16.12 -12.68 4.38
N GLU A 350 15.82 -13.98 4.50
CA GLU A 350 16.58 -14.94 5.31
C GLU A 350 18.02 -15.13 4.81
N GLU A 351 18.22 -15.19 3.50
CA GLU A 351 19.56 -15.21 2.87
C GLU A 351 20.40 -13.98 3.21
N ASN A 352 19.74 -12.87 3.57
CA ASN A 352 20.37 -11.63 4.01
C ASN A 352 20.41 -11.46 5.53
N GLY A 353 20.33 -12.57 6.30
CA GLY A 353 20.54 -12.58 7.75
C GLY A 353 19.34 -12.09 8.57
N MET A 354 18.16 -11.98 7.96
CA MET A 354 16.93 -11.61 8.67
C MET A 354 16.20 -12.86 9.15
N GLU A 355 15.57 -12.78 10.33
CA GLU A 355 14.73 -13.86 10.86
C GLU A 355 13.26 -13.55 10.61
N ARG A 356 12.52 -14.47 9.99
CA ARG A 356 11.09 -14.34 9.75
C ARG A 356 10.29 -14.44 11.06
N GLU A 357 9.42 -13.45 11.29
CA GLU A 357 8.65 -13.30 12.53
C GLU A 357 7.18 -13.67 12.32
N GLU A 358 6.43 -12.79 11.65
CA GLU A 358 4.98 -12.90 11.52
C GLU A 358 4.58 -12.96 10.04
N LYS A 359 3.55 -13.75 9.76
CA LYS A 359 2.84 -13.75 8.49
C LYS A 359 1.38 -13.42 8.75
N TRP A 360 0.91 -12.33 8.14
CA TRP A 360 -0.46 -11.86 8.27
C TRP A 360 -1.12 -11.78 6.91
N LEU A 361 -2.35 -12.30 6.79
CA LEU A 361 -3.14 -12.26 5.56
C LEU A 361 -4.40 -11.40 5.76
N SER A 362 -4.72 -10.58 4.77
CA SER A 362 -6.00 -9.88 4.69
C SER A 362 -6.44 -9.75 3.24
N SER A 363 -7.58 -10.35 2.92
CA SER A 363 -8.09 -10.48 1.55
C SER A 363 -7.04 -10.99 0.56
N VAL A 364 -6.53 -10.13 -0.33
CA VAL A 364 -5.50 -10.46 -1.34
C VAL A 364 -4.15 -9.85 -1.02
N THR A 365 -3.90 -9.53 0.25
CA THR A 365 -2.64 -8.98 0.75
C THR A 365 -2.02 -9.89 1.79
N LYS A 366 -0.68 -9.96 1.73
CA LYS A 366 0.17 -10.60 2.72
C LYS A 366 1.13 -9.57 3.30
N THR A 367 1.27 -9.59 4.62
CA THR A 367 2.36 -8.95 5.35
C THR A 367 3.30 -10.02 5.91
N LEU A 368 4.59 -9.86 5.69
CA LEU A 368 5.67 -10.61 6.34
C LEU A 368 6.52 -9.63 7.14
N THR A 369 6.91 -10.01 8.35
CA THR A 369 7.88 -9.26 9.13
C THR A 369 9.15 -10.06 9.38
N PHE A 370 10.26 -9.34 9.50
CA PHE A 370 11.55 -9.93 9.75
C PHE A 370 12.35 -9.08 10.75
N THR A 371 13.05 -9.72 11.67
CA THR A 371 13.95 -9.05 12.62
C THR A 371 15.40 -9.30 12.24
N LYS A 372 16.25 -8.29 12.39
CA LYS A 372 17.70 -8.43 12.18
C LYS A 372 18.39 -8.85 13.48
N LYS A 373 19.28 -9.83 13.40
CA LYS A 373 19.90 -10.50 14.55
C LYS A 373 21.35 -10.09 14.80
#